data_AF-A0AAN7YRS7-F1
#
_entry.id   AF-A0AAN7YRS7-F1
#
_cell.length_a   1.000
_cell.length_b   1.000
_cell.length_c   1.000
_cell.angle_alpha   90.00
_cell.angle_beta   90.00
_cell.angle_gamma   90.00
#
_symmetry.space_group_name_H-M   'P 1'
#
loop_
_entity.id
_entity.type
_entity.pdbx_description
1 polymer ?
#
loop_
_entity_poly.entity_id
_entity_poly.type
_entity_poly.pdbx_seq_one_letter_code
_entity_poly.pdbx_strand_id
1 'polypeptide(L)'
;MRTCLLTLLAGGVYAVDNGMARTPQIGWNNWNTFACDVDESLLLETSRLLINYGLRDAGYQYVVLDDCWSTGRGEDGYVVVDTNKFPNSLKHISDTLHSQKLLFGMYSSDGEMTCARYGLWHHISTENRPSADCFTVGSLDYEAQDAESFASYGVDYLKYDNCYNKGRFGTPMVTFNRFNDMAKALKATGRHILYGL
;
A
#
# COMPACT_ATOMS: atom_id res chain seq x y z
N MET A 1 -16.13 24.59 -57.12
CA MET A 1 -16.03 24.54 -55.65
C MET A 1 -15.30 23.26 -55.28
N ARG A 2 -14.13 23.34 -54.64
CA ARG A 2 -13.42 22.17 -54.10
C ARG A 2 -13.66 22.13 -52.60
N THR A 3 -14.45 21.16 -52.15
CA THR A 3 -14.70 20.91 -50.73
C THR A 3 -13.49 20.16 -50.17
N CYS A 4 -12.73 20.81 -49.31
CA CYS A 4 -11.60 20.19 -48.61
C CYS A 4 -12.17 19.44 -47.39
N LEU A 5 -12.11 18.11 -47.41
CA LEU A 5 -12.56 17.26 -46.30
C LEU A 5 -11.45 17.24 -45.24
N LEU A 6 -11.67 17.91 -44.11
CA LEU A 6 -10.76 17.86 -42.97
C LEU A 6 -11.00 16.55 -42.21
N THR A 7 -10.11 15.57 -42.39
CA THR A 7 -10.13 14.34 -41.59
C THR A 7 -9.54 14.65 -40.22
N LEU A 8 -10.38 14.77 -39.18
CA LEU A 8 -9.91 14.80 -37.80
C LEU A 8 -9.35 13.41 -37.45
N LEU A 9 -8.04 13.32 -37.28
CA LEU A 9 -7.41 12.19 -36.60
C LEU A 9 -7.71 12.33 -35.11
N ALA A 10 -8.73 11.62 -34.62
CA ALA A 10 -8.95 11.47 -33.19
C ALA A 10 -7.82 10.61 -32.61
N GLY A 11 -6.85 11.24 -31.95
CA GLY A 11 -5.85 10.53 -31.16
C GLY A 11 -6.53 9.87 -29.97
N GLY A 12 -6.53 8.54 -29.93
CA GLY A 12 -6.94 7.79 -28.75
C GLY A 12 -5.88 7.92 -27.65
N VAL A 13 -6.31 8.21 -26.42
CA VAL A 13 -5.46 8.07 -25.24
C VAL A 13 -5.63 6.64 -24.72
N TYR A 14 -4.53 5.90 -24.62
CA TYR A 14 -4.51 4.60 -23.99
C TYR A 14 -4.07 4.76 -22.54
N ALA A 15 -4.94 4.36 -21.62
CA ALA A 15 -4.66 4.28 -20.21
C ALA A 15 -5.23 2.97 -19.66
N VAL A 16 -4.71 2.53 -18.52
CA VAL A 16 -5.35 1.45 -17.76
C VAL A 16 -6.71 1.98 -17.30
N ASP A 17 -7.79 1.33 -17.74
CA ASP A 17 -9.13 1.64 -17.26
C ASP A 17 -9.58 0.57 -16.27
N ASN A 18 -9.25 0.78 -15.00
CA ASN A 18 -9.72 -0.01 -13.87
C ASN A 18 -10.74 0.75 -13.00
N GLY A 19 -11.26 1.88 -13.51
CA GLY A 19 -12.21 2.73 -12.78
C GLY A 19 -11.64 3.51 -11.58
N MET A 20 -10.36 3.34 -11.24
CA MET A 20 -9.69 4.01 -10.11
C MET A 20 -8.77 5.13 -10.58
N ALA A 21 -8.35 6.00 -9.65
CA ALA A 21 -7.40 7.11 -9.90
C ALA A 21 -7.73 7.97 -11.14
N ARG A 22 -9.02 8.23 -11.40
CA ARG A 22 -9.48 9.16 -12.46
C ARG A 22 -8.95 10.59 -12.23
N THR A 23 -8.71 10.92 -10.97
CA THR A 23 -7.84 12.01 -10.53
C THR A 23 -6.71 11.43 -9.69
N PRO A 24 -5.56 12.12 -9.55
CA PRO A 24 -4.52 11.72 -8.62
C PRO A 24 -5.10 11.49 -7.22
N GLN A 25 -4.70 10.39 -6.57
CA GLN A 25 -5.09 10.09 -5.21
C GLN A 25 -4.47 11.10 -4.23
N ILE A 26 -5.23 11.46 -3.19
CA ILE A 26 -4.77 12.36 -2.13
C ILE A 26 -5.03 11.68 -0.79
N GLY A 27 -4.06 11.73 0.11
CA GLY A 27 -4.15 11.08 1.40
C GLY A 27 -2.97 11.42 2.29
N TRP A 28 -2.84 10.64 3.35
CA TRP A 28 -1.78 10.73 4.34
C TRP A 28 -1.08 9.37 4.47
N ASN A 29 0.23 9.42 4.75
CA ASN A 29 1.07 8.25 5.00
C ASN A 29 1.91 8.53 6.25
N ASN A 30 2.03 7.53 7.13
CA ASN A 30 2.69 7.70 8.42
C ASN A 30 4.22 7.83 8.37
N TRP A 31 4.87 7.35 7.30
CA TRP A 31 6.29 6.98 7.31
C TRP A 31 7.22 8.14 7.67
N ASN A 32 7.04 9.29 7.04
CA ASN A 32 7.96 10.43 7.18
C ASN A 32 8.05 10.96 8.62
N THR A 33 7.01 10.76 9.43
CA THR A 33 6.95 11.30 10.79
C THR A 33 7.15 10.20 11.83
N PHE A 34 6.65 8.99 11.57
CA PHE A 34 6.54 7.94 12.59
C PHE A 34 7.43 6.72 12.31
N ALA A 35 7.94 6.56 11.08
CA ALA A 35 8.71 5.39 10.67
C ALA A 35 8.04 4.07 11.13
N CYS A 36 8.72 3.25 11.94
CA CYS A 36 8.18 2.00 12.46
C CYS A 36 7.34 2.14 13.75
N ASP A 37 7.28 3.33 14.36
CA ASP A 37 6.50 3.59 15.58
C ASP A 37 5.03 3.82 15.23
N VAL A 38 4.41 2.76 14.75
CA VAL A 38 3.04 2.73 14.24
C VAL A 38 2.21 1.72 15.00
N ASP A 39 0.95 2.08 15.25
CA ASP A 39 -0.03 1.19 15.87
C ASP A 39 -1.45 1.57 15.40
N GLU A 40 -2.42 0.78 15.85
CA GLU A 40 -3.84 1.02 15.58
C GLU A 40 -4.31 2.41 16.05
N SER A 41 -3.87 2.84 17.24
CA SER A 41 -4.29 4.11 17.84
C SER A 41 -3.85 5.30 16.98
N LEU A 42 -2.60 5.30 16.52
CA LEU A 42 -2.03 6.32 15.65
C LEU A 42 -2.89 6.51 14.40
N LEU A 43 -3.28 5.42 13.74
CA LEU A 43 -4.07 5.48 12.51
C LEU A 43 -5.48 6.03 12.77
N LEU A 44 -6.15 5.53 13.80
CA LEU A 44 -7.51 5.95 14.13
C LEU A 44 -7.58 7.38 14.70
N GLU A 45 -6.55 7.83 15.40
CA GLU A 45 -6.45 9.21 15.85
C GLU A 45 -6.16 10.15 14.67
N THR A 46 -5.21 9.79 13.81
CA THR A 46 -4.89 10.58 12.62
C THR A 46 -6.10 10.71 11.70
N SER A 47 -6.89 9.64 11.53
CA SER A 47 -8.12 9.70 10.72
C SER A 47 -9.13 10.70 11.26
N ARG A 48 -9.29 10.79 12.59
CA ARG A 48 -10.13 11.81 13.24
C ARG A 48 -9.57 13.21 13.01
N LEU A 49 -8.24 13.39 13.06
CA LEU A 49 -7.61 14.69 12.80
C LEU A 49 -7.81 15.14 11.35
N LEU A 50 -7.69 14.24 10.36
CA LEU A 50 -7.99 14.55 8.96
C LEU A 50 -9.42 15.08 8.77
N ILE A 51 -10.37 14.58 9.55
CA ILE A 51 -11.76 15.04 9.53
C ILE A 51 -11.89 16.39 10.26
N ASN A 52 -11.36 16.49 11.47
CA ASN A 52 -11.48 17.68 12.31
C ASN A 52 -10.83 18.92 11.67
N TYR A 53 -9.73 18.73 10.93
CA TYR A 53 -9.07 19.79 10.18
C TYR A 53 -9.66 20.02 8.77
N GLY A 54 -10.72 19.31 8.39
CA GLY A 54 -11.39 19.46 7.10
C GLY A 54 -10.61 18.90 5.90
N LEU A 55 -9.50 18.18 6.14
CA LEU A 55 -8.66 17.63 5.07
C LEU A 55 -9.37 16.52 4.30
N ARG A 56 -10.17 15.69 4.97
CA ARG A 56 -11.01 14.69 4.27
C ARG A 56 -11.90 15.37 3.23
N ASP A 57 -12.57 16.45 3.60
CA ASP A 57 -13.51 17.15 2.74
C ASP A 57 -12.79 17.98 1.65
N ALA A 58 -11.50 18.28 1.85
CA ALA A 58 -10.59 18.81 0.84
C ALA A 58 -10.01 17.75 -0.11
N GLY A 59 -10.33 16.47 0.09
CA GLY A 59 -9.96 15.36 -0.81
C GLY A 59 -8.94 14.36 -0.26
N TYR A 60 -8.40 14.56 0.96
CA TYR A 60 -7.49 13.60 1.60
C TYR A 60 -8.27 12.37 2.08
N GLN A 61 -8.41 11.38 1.19
CA GLN A 61 -9.27 10.23 1.42
C GLN A 61 -8.52 9.00 1.93
N TYR A 62 -7.24 8.83 1.58
CA TYR A 62 -6.48 7.64 1.97
C TYR A 62 -5.71 7.84 3.27
N VAL A 63 -5.82 6.88 4.19
CA VAL A 63 -4.96 6.74 5.38
C VAL A 63 -4.09 5.51 5.15
N VAL A 64 -2.80 5.72 4.88
CA VAL A 64 -1.88 4.67 4.43
C VAL A 64 -0.99 4.21 5.58
N LEU A 65 -1.13 2.94 5.96
CA LEU A 65 -0.19 2.20 6.80
C LEU A 65 1.04 1.82 5.97
N ASP A 66 2.16 2.49 6.21
CA ASP A 66 3.46 2.14 5.64
C ASP A 66 4.09 0.91 6.32
N ASP A 67 5.41 0.73 6.18
CA ASP A 67 6.17 -0.42 6.66
C ASP A 67 6.04 -0.72 8.18
N CYS A 68 6.65 -1.82 8.62
CA CYS A 68 6.75 -2.24 10.03
C CYS A 68 5.44 -2.66 10.70
N TRP A 69 4.45 -3.11 9.92
CA TRP A 69 3.16 -3.59 10.44
C TRP A 69 3.10 -5.11 10.74
N SER A 70 4.07 -5.88 10.23
CA SER A 70 4.13 -7.34 10.30
C SER A 70 5.33 -7.86 11.10
N THR A 71 5.26 -9.10 11.59
CA THR A 71 6.34 -9.77 12.35
C THR A 71 6.99 -10.94 11.62
N GLY A 72 6.53 -11.27 10.41
CA GLY A 72 7.11 -12.33 9.59
C GLY A 72 6.07 -13.03 8.73
N ARG A 73 6.38 -14.28 8.34
CA ARG A 73 5.48 -15.16 7.58
C ARG A 73 5.29 -16.46 8.35
N GLY A 74 4.04 -16.89 8.51
CA GLY A 74 3.67 -18.15 9.16
C GLY A 74 4.04 -19.36 8.31
N GLU A 75 3.95 -20.55 8.90
CA GLU A 75 4.16 -21.83 8.20
C GLU A 75 3.12 -22.08 7.10
N ASP A 76 1.94 -21.47 7.24
CA ASP A 76 0.85 -21.47 6.25
C ASP A 76 1.13 -20.55 5.05
N GLY A 77 2.23 -19.81 5.09
CA GLY A 77 2.65 -18.91 4.02
C GLY A 77 1.97 -17.54 4.06
N TYR A 78 1.21 -17.19 5.11
CA TYR A 78 0.61 -15.86 5.26
C TYR A 78 1.48 -14.91 6.09
N VAL A 79 1.43 -13.61 5.77
CA VAL A 79 2.10 -12.58 6.59
C VAL A 79 1.42 -12.48 7.96
N VAL A 80 2.22 -12.50 9.02
CA VAL A 80 1.74 -12.37 10.40
C VAL A 80 1.70 -10.90 10.79
N VAL A 81 0.51 -10.41 11.14
CA VAL A 81 0.29 -9.04 11.65
C VAL A 81 0.88 -8.93 13.05
N ASP A 82 1.54 -7.81 13.36
CA ASP A 82 1.97 -7.51 14.73
C ASP A 82 0.76 -7.20 15.62
N THR A 83 0.33 -8.18 16.41
CA THR A 83 -0.83 -8.03 17.31
C THR A 83 -0.57 -7.12 18.51
N ASN A 84 0.68 -6.77 18.81
CA ASN A 84 0.97 -5.76 19.83
C ASN A 84 0.64 -4.36 19.31
N LYS A 85 0.87 -4.12 18.01
CA LYS A 85 0.53 -2.85 17.32
C LYS A 85 -0.93 -2.79 16.88
N PHE A 86 -1.49 -3.93 16.45
CA PHE A 86 -2.82 -4.02 15.86
C PHE A 86 -3.69 -5.08 16.56
N PRO A 87 -4.05 -4.87 17.84
CA PRO A 87 -4.74 -5.87 18.65
C PRO A 87 -6.15 -6.20 18.16
N ASN A 88 -6.82 -5.29 17.44
CA ASN A 88 -8.17 -5.51 16.93
C ASN A 88 -8.22 -5.94 15.45
N SER A 89 -7.08 -6.30 14.85
CA SER A 89 -6.89 -6.60 13.42
C SER A 89 -6.91 -5.40 12.48
N LEU A 90 -6.25 -5.56 11.33
CA LEU A 90 -6.24 -4.55 10.25
C LEU A 90 -7.64 -4.31 9.66
N LYS A 91 -8.54 -5.30 9.73
CA LYS A 91 -9.93 -5.13 9.29
C LYS A 91 -10.70 -4.17 10.19
N HIS A 92 -10.43 -4.15 11.50
CA HIS A 92 -11.07 -3.17 12.39
C HIS A 92 -10.70 -1.73 12.01
N ILE A 93 -9.45 -1.52 11.58
CA ILE A 93 -8.98 -0.21 11.09
C ILE A 93 -9.73 0.17 9.82
N SER A 94 -9.78 -0.71 8.82
CA SER A 94 -10.48 -0.41 7.56
C SER A 94 -11.97 -0.15 7.78
N ASP A 95 -12.67 -0.99 8.57
CA ASP A 95 -14.08 -0.79 8.91
C ASP A 95 -14.31 0.58 9.58
N THR A 96 -13.40 0.98 10.49
CA THR A 96 -13.47 2.28 11.16
C THR A 96 -13.25 3.43 10.18
N LEU A 97 -12.24 3.34 9.30
CA LEU A 97 -11.96 4.35 8.28
C LEU A 97 -13.12 4.47 7.27
N HIS A 98 -13.68 3.35 6.81
CA HIS A 98 -14.83 3.34 5.90
C HIS A 98 -16.06 3.99 6.53
N SER A 99 -16.31 3.75 7.83
CA SER A 99 -17.41 4.43 8.57
C SER A 99 -17.26 5.96 8.59
N GLN A 100 -16.03 6.45 8.44
CA GLN A 100 -15.67 7.86 8.40
C GLN A 100 -15.59 8.44 6.97
N LYS A 101 -15.90 7.63 5.95
CA LYS A 101 -15.71 7.94 4.52
C LYS A 101 -14.25 8.20 4.13
N LEU A 102 -13.33 7.55 4.83
CA LEU A 102 -11.92 7.44 4.47
C LEU A 102 -11.65 6.06 3.88
N LEU A 103 -10.52 5.90 3.21
CA LEU A 103 -10.05 4.68 2.56
C LEU A 103 -8.77 4.20 3.23
N PHE A 104 -8.60 2.90 3.34
CA PHE A 104 -7.45 2.29 4.01
C PHE A 104 -6.37 1.90 3.01
N GLY A 105 -5.15 2.39 3.20
CA GLY A 105 -3.98 1.97 2.44
C GLY A 105 -3.05 1.10 3.26
N MET A 106 -2.41 0.13 2.60
CA MET A 106 -1.36 -0.70 3.16
C MET A 106 -0.10 -0.69 2.30
N TYR A 107 0.95 -1.31 2.81
CA TYR A 107 2.26 -1.38 2.20
C TYR A 107 2.80 -2.80 2.16
N SER A 108 3.48 -3.14 1.07
CA SER A 108 4.41 -4.26 0.98
C SER A 108 5.53 -3.91 -0.01
N SER A 109 6.46 -4.84 -0.23
CA SER A 109 7.52 -4.73 -1.23
C SER A 109 7.44 -5.88 -2.21
N ASP A 110 7.72 -5.60 -3.48
CA ASP A 110 7.98 -6.57 -4.53
C ASP A 110 9.37 -7.22 -4.38
N GLY A 111 9.65 -7.74 -3.19
CA GLY A 111 10.88 -8.41 -2.86
C GLY A 111 10.70 -9.41 -1.73
N GLU A 112 11.79 -10.05 -1.34
CA GLU A 112 11.78 -11.04 -0.26
C GLU A 112 11.42 -10.41 1.09
N MET A 113 11.82 -9.16 1.29
CA MET A 113 11.59 -8.35 2.49
C MET A 113 11.16 -6.95 2.09
N THR A 114 10.56 -6.24 3.04
CA THR A 114 10.32 -4.81 2.86
C THR A 114 11.58 -4.00 3.12
N CYS A 115 11.54 -2.69 2.85
CA CYS A 115 12.71 -1.83 3.02
C CYS A 115 13.16 -1.72 4.49
N ALA A 116 12.24 -1.83 5.46
CA ALA A 116 12.55 -1.67 6.88
C ALA A 116 13.23 -2.88 7.55
N ARG A 117 13.49 -3.98 6.82
CA ARG A 117 14.09 -5.28 7.25
C ARG A 117 15.08 -5.25 8.42
N TYR A 118 15.84 -4.16 8.58
CA TYR A 118 16.89 -4.03 9.59
C TYR A 118 16.71 -2.88 10.58
N GLY A 119 15.53 -2.26 10.66
CA GLY A 119 15.30 -1.16 11.60
C GLY A 119 16.41 -0.11 11.53
N LEU A 120 16.82 0.30 10.31
CA LEU A 120 17.90 1.29 10.10
C LEU A 120 17.63 2.66 10.80
N TRP A 121 16.50 2.78 11.49
CA TRP A 121 16.18 3.82 12.47
C TRP A 121 17.16 3.95 13.64
N HIS A 122 18.08 2.99 13.87
CA HIS A 122 19.11 3.08 14.91
C HIS A 122 20.07 4.28 14.83
N HIS A 123 19.96 5.14 13.82
CA HIS A 123 20.78 6.36 13.72
C HIS A 123 20.04 7.67 14.00
N ILE A 124 18.72 7.68 14.23
CA ILE A 124 17.95 8.93 14.46
C ILE A 124 17.27 8.98 15.84
N SER A 125 17.07 7.85 16.51
CA SER A 125 16.51 7.82 17.88
C SER A 125 17.62 7.81 18.94
N THR A 126 17.66 8.83 19.80
CA THR A 126 18.49 8.86 21.02
C THR A 126 17.96 7.95 22.13
N GLU A 127 16.80 7.34 21.93
CA GLU A 127 16.27 6.33 22.83
C GLU A 127 16.82 4.97 22.40
N ASN A 128 17.57 4.32 23.30
CA ASN A 128 17.97 2.92 23.23
C ASN A 128 16.73 2.01 23.30
N ARG A 129 15.83 2.12 22.32
CA ARG A 129 14.81 1.09 22.09
C ARG A 129 15.50 0.02 21.27
N PRO A 130 15.72 -1.19 21.80
CA PRO A 130 16.12 -2.29 20.95
C PRO A 130 15.06 -2.38 19.85
N SER A 131 15.44 -2.18 18.59
CA SER A 131 14.61 -2.64 17.50
C SER A 131 14.65 -4.15 17.62
N ALA A 132 13.73 -4.72 18.40
CA ALA A 132 13.41 -6.12 18.25
C ALA A 132 13.19 -6.31 16.75
N ASP A 133 14.00 -7.18 16.18
CA ASP A 133 14.21 -7.34 14.75
C ASP A 133 12.91 -7.12 13.97
N CYS A 134 12.82 -6.01 13.23
CA CYS A 134 11.67 -5.73 12.38
C CYS A 134 11.78 -6.65 11.15
N PHE A 135 11.46 -7.93 11.36
CA PHE A 135 11.40 -8.94 10.32
C PHE A 135 10.13 -8.72 9.50
N THR A 136 10.17 -7.70 8.67
CA THR A 136 9.12 -7.40 7.71
C THR A 136 9.38 -8.15 6.41
N VAL A 137 8.45 -9.02 6.06
CA VAL A 137 8.50 -9.84 4.84
C VAL A 137 7.85 -9.08 3.68
N GLY A 138 8.42 -9.22 2.49
CA GLY A 138 7.80 -8.72 1.27
C GLY A 138 6.91 -9.78 0.64
N SER A 139 6.31 -9.44 -0.50
CA SER A 139 5.31 -10.27 -1.17
C SER A 139 5.81 -10.99 -2.43
N LEU A 140 7.10 -10.87 -2.77
CA LEU A 140 7.64 -11.56 -3.95
C LEU A 140 7.48 -13.08 -3.81
N ASP A 141 6.90 -13.72 -4.82
CA ASP A 141 6.53 -15.15 -4.85
C ASP A 141 5.36 -15.56 -3.93
N TYR A 142 4.68 -14.59 -3.29
CA TYR A 142 3.50 -14.78 -2.42
C TYR A 142 2.33 -13.84 -2.78
N GLU A 143 2.33 -13.31 -4.02
CA GLU A 143 1.46 -12.21 -4.42
C GLU A 143 -0.02 -12.56 -4.29
N ALA A 144 -0.40 -13.79 -4.61
CA ALA A 144 -1.79 -14.26 -4.52
C ALA A 144 -2.31 -14.29 -3.07
N GLN A 145 -1.53 -14.88 -2.16
CA GLN A 145 -1.88 -15.00 -0.73
C GLN A 145 -1.90 -13.63 -0.05
N ASP A 146 -0.93 -12.78 -0.36
CA ASP A 146 -0.83 -11.46 0.25
C ASP A 146 -1.94 -10.54 -0.28
N ALA A 147 -2.28 -10.62 -1.58
CA ALA A 147 -3.43 -9.91 -2.15
C ALA A 147 -4.75 -10.35 -1.50
N GLU A 148 -4.96 -11.66 -1.29
CA GLU A 148 -6.13 -12.18 -0.58
C GLU A 148 -6.22 -11.62 0.84
N SER A 149 -5.10 -11.58 1.56
CA SER A 149 -5.01 -10.98 2.90
C SER A 149 -5.44 -9.50 2.86
N PHE A 150 -4.85 -8.69 1.97
CA PHE A 150 -5.21 -7.27 1.83
C PHE A 150 -6.70 -7.08 1.53
N ALA A 151 -7.27 -7.90 0.63
CA ALA A 151 -8.69 -7.84 0.34
C ALA A 151 -9.55 -8.23 1.54
N SER A 152 -9.16 -9.26 2.31
CA SER A 152 -9.85 -9.70 3.52
C SER A 152 -9.83 -8.66 4.63
N TYR A 153 -8.75 -7.86 4.70
CA TYR A 153 -8.62 -6.75 5.63
C TYR A 153 -9.37 -5.49 5.17
N GLY A 154 -9.96 -5.48 3.98
CA GLY A 154 -10.70 -4.32 3.46
C GLY A 154 -9.79 -3.18 2.97
N VAL A 155 -8.57 -3.49 2.51
CA VAL A 155 -7.64 -2.49 1.95
C VAL A 155 -8.19 -1.91 0.64
N ASP A 156 -7.98 -0.61 0.42
CA ASP A 156 -8.40 0.13 -0.79
C ASP A 156 -7.21 0.66 -1.60
N TYR A 157 -6.00 0.63 -1.03
CA TYR A 157 -4.77 1.10 -1.67
C TYR A 157 -3.58 0.24 -1.24
N LEU A 158 -2.75 -0.17 -2.19
CA LEU A 158 -1.47 -0.82 -1.91
C LEU A 158 -0.32 0.04 -2.44
N LYS A 159 0.53 0.53 -1.54
CA LYS A 159 1.88 0.99 -1.88
C LYS A 159 2.77 -0.24 -2.01
N TYR A 160 3.45 -0.41 -3.16
CA TYR A 160 4.21 -1.62 -3.44
C TYR A 160 5.64 -1.30 -3.84
N ASP A 161 6.55 -1.49 -2.89
CA ASP A 161 7.95 -1.11 -3.01
C ASP A 161 8.78 -2.05 -3.91
N ASN A 162 10.07 -1.77 -4.03
CA ASN A 162 11.00 -2.50 -4.89
C ASN A 162 12.28 -3.00 -4.15
N CYS A 163 12.31 -2.90 -2.82
CA CYS A 163 13.42 -3.38 -2.00
C CYS A 163 13.55 -4.91 -2.04
N TYR A 164 14.79 -5.41 -1.96
CA TYR A 164 15.11 -6.85 -1.85
C TYR A 164 14.49 -7.74 -2.94
N ASN A 165 14.36 -7.24 -4.17
CA ASN A 165 13.77 -7.93 -5.33
C ASN A 165 14.56 -9.14 -5.89
N LYS A 166 15.52 -9.69 -5.14
CA LYS A 166 16.33 -10.88 -5.51
C LYS A 166 17.03 -10.79 -6.88
N GLY A 167 17.42 -9.58 -7.31
CA GLY A 167 18.05 -9.37 -8.61
C GLY A 167 17.08 -9.42 -9.79
N ARG A 168 15.76 -9.48 -9.54
CA ARG A 168 14.72 -9.47 -10.58
C ARG A 168 14.42 -8.04 -11.03
N PHE A 169 15.45 -7.37 -11.53
CA PHE A 169 15.41 -6.01 -12.07
C PHE A 169 16.42 -5.83 -13.21
N GLY A 170 16.45 -4.66 -13.84
CA GLY A 170 17.49 -4.25 -14.80
C GLY A 170 17.05 -4.21 -16.25
N THR A 171 15.87 -4.75 -16.58
CA THR A 171 15.21 -4.51 -17.87
C THR A 171 13.73 -4.18 -17.65
N PRO A 172 13.09 -3.43 -18.57
CA PRO A 172 11.68 -3.12 -18.46
C PRO A 172 10.80 -4.38 -18.29
N MET A 173 11.12 -5.45 -19.01
CA MET A 173 10.31 -6.68 -19.00
C MET A 173 10.38 -7.42 -17.66
N VAL A 174 11.58 -7.55 -17.07
CA VAL A 174 11.75 -8.25 -15.79
C VAL A 174 11.04 -7.50 -14.67
N THR A 175 11.18 -6.17 -14.62
CA THR A 175 10.47 -5.34 -13.64
C THR A 175 8.97 -5.36 -13.88
N PHE A 176 8.53 -5.19 -15.14
CA PHE A 176 7.11 -5.22 -15.49
C PHE A 176 6.45 -6.53 -15.04
N ASN A 177 7.05 -7.68 -15.34
CA ASN A 177 6.46 -8.97 -14.99
C ASN A 177 6.25 -9.11 -13.48
N ARG A 178 7.23 -8.68 -12.67
CA ARG A 178 7.17 -8.75 -11.21
C ARG A 178 6.00 -7.93 -10.64
N PHE A 179 5.93 -6.65 -10.97
CA PHE A 179 4.81 -5.78 -10.59
C PHE A 179 3.46 -6.24 -11.16
N ASN A 180 3.46 -6.79 -12.38
CA ASN A 180 2.25 -7.29 -13.03
C ASN A 180 1.69 -8.54 -12.35
N ASP A 181 2.50 -9.33 -11.65
CA ASP A 181 2.02 -10.49 -10.91
C ASP A 181 1.20 -10.08 -9.68
N MET A 182 1.65 -9.08 -8.91
CA MET A 182 0.83 -8.46 -7.87
C MET A 182 -0.40 -7.74 -8.44
N ALA A 183 -0.28 -7.04 -9.57
CA ALA A 183 -1.44 -6.40 -10.22
C ALA A 183 -2.54 -7.41 -10.59
N LYS A 184 -2.16 -8.59 -11.12
CA LYS A 184 -3.09 -9.69 -11.40
C LYS A 184 -3.68 -10.26 -10.12
N ALA A 185 -2.86 -10.46 -9.09
CA ALA A 185 -3.28 -11.01 -7.81
C ALA A 185 -4.35 -10.10 -7.15
N LEU A 186 -4.10 -8.79 -7.06
CA LEU A 186 -5.08 -7.81 -6.57
C LEU A 186 -6.38 -7.86 -7.37
N LYS A 187 -6.29 -7.88 -8.71
CA LYS A 187 -7.47 -7.99 -9.58
C LYS A 187 -8.25 -9.29 -9.33
N ALA A 188 -7.56 -10.40 -9.08
CA ALA A 188 -8.20 -11.71 -8.84
C ALA A 188 -9.01 -11.76 -7.54
N THR A 189 -8.71 -10.90 -6.56
CA THR A 189 -9.50 -10.81 -5.31
C THR A 189 -10.93 -10.30 -5.54
N GLY A 190 -11.18 -9.61 -6.66
CA GLY A 190 -12.46 -8.96 -6.93
C GLY A 190 -12.70 -7.67 -6.14
N ARG A 191 -11.82 -7.30 -5.20
CA ARG A 191 -11.86 -6.01 -4.50
C ARG A 191 -11.14 -4.94 -5.31
N HIS A 192 -11.69 -3.73 -5.34
CA HIS A 192 -11.02 -2.58 -5.94
C HIS A 192 -9.93 -2.07 -5.01
N ILE A 193 -8.67 -2.37 -5.35
CA ILE A 193 -7.48 -1.92 -4.61
C ILE A 193 -6.64 -1.06 -5.56
N LEU A 194 -6.50 0.23 -5.26
CA LEU A 194 -5.67 1.12 -6.05
C LEU A 194 -4.19 0.73 -5.87
N TYR A 195 -3.50 0.49 -6.98
CA TYR A 195 -2.15 -0.05 -6.98
C TYR A 195 -1.12 1.04 -7.26
N GLY A 196 -0.34 1.41 -6.24
CA GLY A 196 0.74 2.39 -6.32
C GLY A 196 2.10 1.71 -6.35
N LEU A 197 2.73 1.69 -7.52
CA LEU A 197 4.12 1.26 -7.74
C LEU A 197 5.13 2.32 -7.31
#